data_AF-X1AA05-F1
#
_entry.id   AF-X1AA05-F1
#
_cell.length_a   1.000
_cell.length_b   1.000
_cell.length_c   1.000
_cell.angle_alpha   90.00
_cell.angle_beta   90.00
_cell.angle_gamma   90.00
#
_symmetry.space_group_name_H-M   'P 1'
#
loop_
_entity.id
_entity.type
_entity.pdbx_description
1 polymer ?
#
loop_
_entity_poly.entity_id
_entity_poly.type
_entity_poly.pdbx_seq_one_letter_code
_entity_poly.pdbx_strand_id
1 'polypeptide(L)'
;MINFNYLINVRSLERWALLRQPDFIEANKEYVRISNALKKFTTPDARIAVVTAGAIPYFTERPAIDLLGKNDPIIARQDNHIPKNLTDIRPGHMKWDYDYAIGQIKPDVIVQLWGDTKAAQEYIKQYYTGVEIDGM
;
A
#
# COMPACT_ATOMS: atom_id res chain seq x y z
N MET A 1 18.54 21.55 -14.81
CA MET A 1 17.54 21.17 -13.80
C MET A 1 18.15 21.46 -12.44
N ILE A 2 17.78 22.57 -11.81
CA ILE A 2 18.26 22.93 -10.47
C ILE A 2 17.24 22.37 -9.49
N ASN A 3 17.59 21.30 -8.77
CA ASN A 3 16.77 20.78 -7.69
C ASN A 3 17.19 21.51 -6.40
N PHE A 4 16.32 22.38 -5.88
CA PHE A 4 16.53 23.00 -4.58
C PHE A 4 16.30 21.94 -3.50
N ASN A 5 17.39 21.29 -3.10
CA ASN A 5 17.47 20.46 -1.92
C ASN A 5 17.18 21.31 -0.69
N TYR A 6 15.90 21.39 -0.33
CA TYR A 6 15.45 22.11 0.83
C TYR A 6 16.08 21.44 2.06
N LEU A 7 16.98 22.16 2.75
CA LEU A 7 17.43 21.78 4.08
C LEU A 7 16.22 21.92 5.00
N ILE A 8 15.45 20.85 5.18
CA ILE A 8 14.33 20.85 6.13
C ILE A 8 14.88 21.13 7.55
N ASN A 9 16.10 20.66 7.86
CA ASN A 9 16.94 21.05 9.01
C ASN A 9 18.38 20.49 8.88
N VAL A 10 19.22 20.67 9.90
CA VAL A 10 20.64 20.19 9.98
C VAL A 10 20.82 18.69 9.77
N ARG A 11 19.81 17.86 10.07
CA ARG A 11 19.84 16.40 9.82
C ARG A 11 19.81 16.06 8.34
N SER A 12 19.51 17.03 7.47
CA SER A 12 19.63 16.86 6.02
C SER A 12 21.09 16.61 5.65
N LEU A 13 22.07 17.21 6.33
CA LEU A 13 23.49 17.02 6.04
C LEU A 13 23.94 15.58 6.27
N GLU A 14 23.50 14.94 7.36
CA GLU A 14 23.75 13.51 7.61
C GLU A 14 23.18 12.63 6.50
N ARG A 15 22.00 12.99 5.98
CA ARG A 15 21.37 12.31 4.83
C ARG A 15 22.19 12.49 3.55
N TRP A 16 22.67 13.71 3.27
CA TRP A 16 23.53 14.00 2.10
C TRP A 16 24.87 13.27 2.18
N ALA A 17 25.44 13.17 3.38
CA ALA A 17 26.68 12.47 3.65
C ALA A 17 26.51 10.93 3.75
N LEU A 18 25.29 10.40 3.55
CA LEU A 18 24.95 8.99 3.69
C LEU A 18 25.30 8.40 5.07
N LEU A 19 25.38 9.26 6.10
CA LEU A 19 25.66 8.87 7.48
C LEU A 19 24.41 8.34 8.20
N ARG A 20 23.25 8.51 7.58
CA ARG A 20 21.98 7.95 8.04
C ARG A 20 21.44 6.99 6.99
N GLN A 21 20.83 5.93 7.49
CA GLN A 21 19.99 5.03 6.72
C GLN A 21 18.94 5.78 5.88
N PRO A 22 18.68 5.33 4.63
CA PRO A 22 17.59 5.85 3.81
C PRO A 22 16.24 5.92 4.52
N ASP A 23 15.37 6.82 4.05
CA ASP A 23 13.98 6.84 4.48
C ASP A 23 13.30 5.49 4.14
N PHE A 24 12.25 5.16 4.89
CA PHE A 24 11.41 3.96 4.69
C PHE A 24 12.08 2.60 4.96
N ILE A 25 13.26 2.53 5.60
CA ILE A 25 13.85 1.22 5.96
C ILE A 25 12.92 0.39 6.85
N GLU A 26 12.30 0.99 7.86
CA GLU A 26 11.41 0.23 8.75
C GLU A 26 10.17 -0.29 8.01
N ALA A 27 9.60 0.52 7.10
CA ALA A 27 8.51 0.08 6.25
C ALA A 27 8.93 -1.06 5.32
N ASN A 28 10.13 -1.00 4.73
CA ASN A 28 10.65 -2.06 3.88
C ASN A 28 10.89 -3.36 4.64
N LYS A 29 11.43 -3.30 5.87
CA LYS A 29 11.57 -4.47 6.74
C LYS A 29 10.20 -5.11 7.02
N GLU A 30 9.20 -4.29 7.31
CA GLU A 30 7.84 -4.76 7.55
C GLU A 30 7.22 -5.40 6.31
N TYR A 31 7.39 -4.81 5.12
CA TYR A 31 6.91 -5.41 3.88
C TYR A 31 7.54 -6.77 3.59
N VAL A 32 8.83 -6.96 3.91
CA VAL A 32 9.50 -8.27 3.80
C VAL A 32 8.91 -9.26 4.81
N ARG A 33 8.65 -8.84 6.05
CA ARG A 33 8.03 -9.68 7.09
C ARG A 33 6.63 -10.13 6.67
N ILE A 34 5.78 -9.20 6.25
CA ILE A 34 4.45 -9.47 5.70
C ILE A 34 4.54 -10.44 4.52
N SER A 35 5.49 -10.23 3.61
CA SER A 35 5.66 -11.10 2.43
C SER A 35 5.99 -12.53 2.79
N ASN A 36 6.88 -12.74 3.78
CA ASN A 36 7.23 -14.07 4.25
C ASN A 36 6.04 -14.78 4.92
N ALA A 37 5.25 -14.05 5.72
CA ALA A 37 4.03 -14.57 6.30
C ALA A 37 3.01 -14.97 5.21
N LEU A 38 2.74 -14.08 4.25
CA LEU A 38 1.83 -14.37 3.14
C LEU A 38 2.28 -15.59 2.33
N LYS A 39 3.56 -15.74 2.01
CA LYS A 39 4.08 -16.93 1.31
C LYS A 39 3.80 -18.23 2.07
N LYS A 40 3.86 -18.21 3.40
CA LYS A 40 3.65 -19.39 4.25
C LYS A 40 2.18 -19.80 4.33
N PHE A 41 1.25 -18.84 4.30
CA PHE A 41 -0.17 -19.08 4.56
C PHE A 41 -1.07 -18.96 3.32
N THR A 42 -0.52 -18.68 2.14
CA THR A 42 -1.28 -18.56 0.88
C THR A 42 -0.74 -19.47 -0.21
N THR A 43 -1.63 -19.93 -1.08
CA THR A 43 -1.26 -20.67 -2.30
C THR A 43 -0.68 -19.74 -3.37
N PRO A 44 0.11 -20.24 -4.34
CA PRO A 44 0.69 -19.42 -5.40
C PRO A 44 -0.26 -18.57 -6.24
N ASP A 45 -1.50 -19.00 -6.37
CA ASP A 45 -2.57 -18.36 -7.11
C ASP A 45 -3.41 -17.38 -6.27
N ALA A 46 -3.20 -17.33 -4.95
CA ALA A 46 -3.95 -16.43 -4.06
C ALA A 46 -3.74 -14.96 -4.45
N ARG A 47 -4.84 -14.24 -4.67
CA ARG A 47 -4.83 -12.83 -5.06
C ARG A 47 -4.78 -11.95 -3.81
N ILE A 48 -3.79 -11.07 -3.74
CA ILE A 48 -3.58 -10.18 -2.58
C ILE A 48 -3.89 -8.72 -2.93
N ALA A 49 -4.69 -8.03 -2.12
CA ALA A 49 -4.91 -6.60 -2.26
C ALA A 49 -3.89 -5.82 -1.42
N VAL A 50 -3.19 -4.88 -2.07
CA VAL A 50 -2.05 -4.16 -1.49
C VAL A 50 -2.11 -2.66 -1.82
N VAL A 51 -1.55 -1.85 -0.94
CA VAL A 51 -1.31 -0.41 -1.17
C VAL A 51 0.11 -0.21 -1.68
N THR A 52 1.10 -0.91 -1.10
CA THR A 52 2.48 -0.89 -1.58
C THR A 52 2.74 -2.00 -2.61
N ALA A 53 2.23 -1.80 -3.82
CA ALA A 53 2.31 -2.72 -4.97
C ALA A 53 3.73 -2.91 -5.57
N GLY A 54 4.78 -2.88 -4.74
CA GLY A 54 6.17 -3.10 -5.11
C GLY A 54 6.76 -4.29 -4.34
N ALA A 55 7.28 -4.02 -3.13
CA ALA A 55 7.98 -5.04 -2.34
C ALA A 55 7.11 -6.26 -2.01
N ILE A 56 5.85 -6.06 -1.59
CA ILE A 56 4.99 -7.18 -1.19
C ILE A 56 4.73 -8.12 -2.38
N PRO A 57 4.24 -7.67 -3.55
CA PRO A 57 4.08 -8.56 -4.71
C PRO A 57 5.39 -9.18 -5.18
N TYR A 58 6.50 -8.41 -5.17
CA TYR A 58 7.82 -8.91 -5.60
C TYR A 58 8.29 -10.09 -4.74
N PHE A 59 8.22 -9.95 -3.41
CA PHE A 59 8.70 -11.00 -2.51
C PHE A 59 7.69 -12.11 -2.31
N THR A 60 6.39 -11.89 -2.51
CA THR A 60 5.36 -12.93 -2.36
C THR A 60 5.17 -13.77 -3.61
N GLU A 61 5.45 -13.21 -4.79
CA GLU A 61 5.14 -13.82 -6.09
C GLU A 61 3.67 -14.24 -6.18
N ARG A 62 2.77 -13.38 -5.66
CA ARG A 62 1.32 -13.57 -5.70
C ARG A 62 0.69 -12.58 -6.68
N PRO A 63 -0.39 -12.96 -7.39
CA PRO A 63 -1.19 -12.01 -8.12
C PRO A 63 -1.63 -10.87 -7.19
N ALA A 64 -1.35 -9.62 -7.57
CA ALA A 64 -1.58 -8.47 -6.70
C ALA A 64 -2.58 -7.49 -7.31
N ILE A 65 -3.54 -7.06 -6.50
CA ILE A 65 -4.49 -6.00 -6.79
C ILE A 65 -3.94 -4.72 -6.16
N ASP A 66 -3.56 -3.77 -7.01
CA ASP A 66 -3.03 -2.48 -6.60
C ASP A 66 -4.16 -1.50 -6.27
N LEU A 67 -4.37 -1.27 -4.97
CA LEU A 67 -5.46 -0.44 -4.47
C LEU A 67 -5.31 1.05 -4.82
N LEU A 68 -4.12 1.51 -5.21
CA LEU A 68 -3.88 2.90 -5.59
C LEU A 68 -3.90 3.15 -7.10
N GLY A 69 -4.08 2.10 -7.90
CA GLY A 69 -4.25 2.24 -9.34
C GLY A 69 -3.01 2.71 -10.09
N LYS A 70 -1.81 2.45 -9.57
CA LYS A 70 -0.57 2.65 -10.35
C LYS A 70 -0.49 1.65 -11.49
N ASN A 71 -0.91 0.40 -11.25
CA ASN A 71 -0.94 -0.68 -12.23
C ASN A 71 -2.36 -1.19 -12.56
N ASP A 72 -3.40 -0.73 -11.86
CA ASP A 72 -4.79 -1.08 -12.18
C ASP A 72 -5.40 -0.08 -13.18
N PRO A 73 -5.82 -0.51 -14.39
CA PRO A 73 -6.26 0.40 -15.45
C PRO A 73 -7.63 1.03 -15.18
N ILE A 74 -8.46 0.45 -14.31
CA ILE A 74 -9.76 1.01 -13.94
C ILE A 74 -9.51 2.14 -12.95
N ILE A 75 -8.82 1.87 -11.84
CA ILE A 75 -8.54 2.87 -10.80
C ILE A 75 -7.66 4.00 -11.36
N ALA A 76 -6.67 3.69 -12.20
CA ALA A 76 -5.78 4.69 -12.81
C ALA A 76 -6.55 5.81 -13.55
N ARG A 77 -7.70 5.47 -14.15
CA ARG A 77 -8.51 6.37 -14.98
C ARG A 77 -9.63 7.07 -14.21
N GLN A 78 -9.86 6.70 -12.96
CA GLN A 78 -10.84 7.36 -12.11
C GLN A 78 -10.36 8.74 -11.66
N ASP A 79 -11.29 9.56 -11.21
CA ASP A 79 -10.98 10.84 -10.58
C ASP A 79 -10.32 10.63 -9.21
N ASN A 80 -9.56 11.64 -8.79
CA ASN A 80 -9.03 11.65 -7.43
C ASN A 80 -10.16 11.86 -6.42
N HIS A 81 -10.08 11.16 -5.29
CA HIS A 81 -10.87 11.47 -4.11
C HIS A 81 -10.63 12.92 -3.68
N ILE A 82 -11.71 13.60 -3.32
CA ILE A 82 -11.67 14.98 -2.86
C ILE A 82 -11.27 14.97 -1.38
N PRO A 83 -10.10 15.54 -1.02
CA PRO A 83 -9.67 15.60 0.36
C PRO A 83 -10.53 16.58 1.15
N LYS A 84 -10.77 16.29 2.43
CA LYS A 84 -11.50 17.22 3.32
C LYS A 84 -10.64 18.45 3.67
N ASN A 85 -9.33 18.26 3.82
CA ASN A 85 -8.38 19.33 4.12
C ASN A 85 -7.18 19.29 3.18
N LEU A 86 -6.51 20.44 3.00
CA LEU A 86 -5.27 20.53 2.21
C LEU A 86 -4.17 19.59 2.74
N THR A 87 -4.13 19.35 4.05
CA THR A 87 -3.21 18.43 4.71
C THR A 87 -3.45 16.96 4.37
N ASP A 88 -4.59 16.63 3.77
CA ASP A 88 -4.95 15.27 3.37
C ASP A 88 -4.56 14.98 1.91
N ILE A 89 -4.12 16.00 1.16
CA ILE A 89 -3.58 15.82 -0.18
C ILE A 89 -2.31 14.99 -0.10
N ARG A 90 -2.32 13.84 -0.79
CA ARG A 90 -1.17 12.94 -0.95
C ARG A 90 -0.95 12.73 -2.44
N PRO A 91 -0.11 13.55 -3.11
CA PRO A 91 0.11 13.42 -4.55
C PRO A 91 0.46 11.97 -4.93
N GLY A 92 -0.23 11.44 -5.94
CA GLY A 92 -0.07 10.04 -6.37
C GLY A 92 -0.76 8.97 -5.49
N HIS A 93 -1.49 9.36 -4.44
CA HIS A 93 -2.17 8.45 -3.51
C HIS A 93 -3.61 8.90 -3.23
N MET A 94 -4.26 9.50 -4.23
CA MET A 94 -5.62 10.04 -4.12
C MET A 94 -6.66 9.21 -4.86
N LYS A 95 -6.30 8.04 -5.40
CA LYS A 95 -7.24 7.16 -6.13
C LYS A 95 -7.31 5.81 -5.42
N TRP A 96 -8.53 5.32 -5.25
CA TRP A 96 -8.84 3.97 -4.78
C TRP A 96 -10.33 3.70 -5.03
N ASP A 97 -10.71 2.45 -5.23
CA ASP A 97 -12.11 2.05 -5.38
C ASP A 97 -12.31 0.69 -4.72
N TYR A 98 -12.93 0.70 -3.54
CA TYR A 98 -13.15 -0.52 -2.75
C TYR A 98 -14.34 -1.35 -3.23
N ASP A 99 -15.33 -0.71 -3.85
CA ASP A 99 -16.47 -1.41 -4.43
C ASP A 99 -16.00 -2.27 -5.60
N TYR A 100 -15.09 -1.74 -6.42
CA TYR A 100 -14.41 -2.50 -7.46
C TYR A 100 -13.38 -3.47 -6.87
N ALA A 101 -12.35 -2.99 -6.17
CA ALA A 101 -11.20 -3.81 -5.81
C ALA A 101 -11.52 -4.92 -4.79
N ILE A 102 -12.46 -4.69 -3.87
CA ILE A 102 -12.85 -5.67 -2.86
C ILE A 102 -14.24 -6.25 -3.18
N GLY A 103 -15.23 -5.40 -3.45
CA GLY A 103 -16.60 -5.83 -3.70
C GLY A 103 -16.75 -6.70 -4.96
N GLN A 104 -16.06 -6.35 -6.04
CA GLN A 104 -16.14 -7.05 -7.33
C GLN A 104 -15.01 -8.06 -7.53
N ILE A 105 -13.74 -7.63 -7.43
CA ILE A 105 -12.60 -8.54 -7.71
C ILE A 105 -12.47 -9.61 -6.63
N LYS A 106 -12.81 -9.27 -5.37
CA LYS A 106 -12.76 -10.15 -4.20
C LYS A 106 -11.39 -10.84 -4.04
N PRO A 107 -10.33 -10.12 -3.64
CA PRO A 107 -9.04 -10.72 -3.30
C PRO A 107 -9.21 -11.87 -2.30
N ASP A 108 -8.28 -12.80 -2.27
CA ASP A 108 -8.25 -13.84 -1.24
C ASP A 108 -7.73 -13.29 0.10
N VAL A 109 -6.80 -12.32 0.05
CA VAL A 109 -6.25 -11.64 1.23
C VAL A 109 -6.20 -10.13 1.02
N ILE A 110 -6.67 -9.38 2.01
CA ILE A 110 -6.54 -7.91 2.07
C ILE A 110 -5.40 -7.59 3.03
N VAL A 111 -4.29 -7.10 2.50
CA VAL A 111 -3.05 -6.91 3.28
C VAL A 111 -2.99 -5.49 3.85
N GLN A 112 -3.46 -4.51 3.08
CA GLN A 112 -3.38 -3.09 3.43
C GLN A 112 -4.63 -2.37 2.95
N LEU A 113 -4.97 -1.27 3.63
CA LEU A 113 -5.99 -0.32 3.22
C LEU A 113 -5.41 1.09 3.23
N TRP A 114 -6.06 1.99 2.49
CA TRP A 114 -5.69 3.40 2.31
C TRP A 114 -6.89 4.33 2.31
N GLY A 115 -6.72 5.59 2.73
CA GLY A 115 -7.75 6.61 2.62
C GLY A 115 -9.01 6.31 3.45
N ASP A 116 -10.18 6.63 2.90
CA ASP A 116 -11.48 6.30 3.52
C ASP A 116 -11.83 4.83 3.26
N THR A 117 -11.83 4.04 4.33
CA THR A 117 -12.00 2.58 4.30
C THR A 117 -13.43 2.13 4.59
N LYS A 118 -14.40 3.05 4.68
CA LYS A 118 -15.78 2.70 5.04
C LYS A 118 -16.38 1.62 4.12
N ALA A 119 -16.24 1.78 2.81
CA ALA A 119 -16.70 0.78 1.83
C ALA A 119 -15.95 -0.56 1.99
N ALA A 120 -14.62 -0.52 2.15
CA ALA A 120 -13.83 -1.73 2.40
C ALA A 120 -14.32 -2.49 3.64
N GLN A 121 -14.61 -1.78 4.73
CA GLN A 121 -15.07 -2.35 6.00
C GLN A 121 -16.41 -3.11 5.85
N GLU A 122 -17.32 -2.62 5.02
CA GLU A 122 -18.61 -3.29 4.76
C GLU A 122 -18.37 -4.65 4.10
N TYR A 123 -17.52 -4.71 3.08
CA TYR A 123 -17.16 -5.98 2.44
C TYR A 123 -16.31 -6.90 3.31
N ILE A 124 -15.37 -6.35 4.08
CA ILE A 124 -14.54 -7.13 5.01
C ILE A 124 -15.42 -7.86 6.01
N LYS A 125 -16.37 -7.16 6.64
CA LYS A 125 -17.31 -7.78 7.60
C LYS A 125 -18.19 -8.85 6.97
N GLN A 126 -18.52 -8.70 5.69
CA GLN A 126 -19.41 -9.62 5.00
C GLN A 126 -18.70 -10.88 4.49
N TYR A 127 -17.46 -10.75 4.01
CA TYR A 127 -16.79 -11.79 3.23
C TYR A 127 -15.47 -12.29 3.81
N TYR A 128 -14.89 -11.59 4.78
CA TYR A 128 -13.54 -11.87 5.27
C TYR A 128 -13.53 -12.08 6.78
N THR A 129 -12.47 -12.75 7.26
CA THR A 129 -12.16 -12.86 8.68
C THR A 129 -10.78 -12.28 8.96
N GLY A 130 -10.64 -11.58 10.08
CA GLY A 130 -9.34 -11.13 10.56
C GLY A 130 -8.54 -12.32 11.11
N VAL A 131 -7.26 -12.37 10.81
CA VAL A 131 -6.31 -13.36 11.34
C VAL A 131 -5.05 -12.63 11.75
N GLU A 132 -4.55 -12.89 12.95
CA GLU A 132 -3.25 -12.40 13.41
C GLU A 132 -2.17 -13.43 13.03
N ILE A 133 -1.11 -12.97 12.36
CA ILE A 133 -0.01 -13.82 11.92
C ILE A 133 1.31 -13.24 12.39
N ASP A 134 2.03 -13.99 13.24
CA ASP A 134 3.32 -13.59 13.77
C ASP A 134 3.30 -12.17 14.43
N GLY A 135 2.18 -11.79 15.04
CA GLY A 135 1.98 -10.48 15.68
C GLY A 135 1.65 -9.32 14.72
N MET A 136 1.21 -9.64 13.49
CA MET A 136 0.69 -8.72 12.48
C MET A 136 -0.79 -8.93 12.26
#